data_AF-A0A316JJG0-F1
#
_entry.id   AF-A0A316JJG0-F1
#
_cell.length_a   1.000
_cell.length_b   1.000
_cell.length_c   1.000
_cell.angle_alpha   90.00
_cell.angle_beta   90.00
_cell.angle_gamma   90.00
#
_symmetry.space_group_name_H-M   'P 1'
#
loop_
_entity.id
_entity.type
_entity.pdbx_description
1 polymer ?
#
loop_
_entity_poly.entity_id
_entity_poly.type
_entity_poly.pdbx_seq_one_letter_code
_entity_poly.pdbx_strand_id
1 'polypeptide(L)'
;MTEAKPQTKRKKPGSKAKAAASSETEQWQKEIEGLSYQEANTALELTLAKLQSAELEVEEMAGLYRRAEAYAARCQVVLEQVAQEVVEWEGLST
;
A
#
# COMPACT_ATOMS: atom_id res chain seq x y z
N MET A 1 -4.63 -50.27 -35.18
CA MET A 1 -4.15 -49.11 -35.98
C MET A 1 -5.41 -48.39 -36.45
N THR A 2 -5.66 -47.09 -36.25
CA THR A 2 -4.94 -45.95 -35.64
C THR A 2 -6.04 -44.87 -35.37
N GLU A 3 -5.97 -43.90 -34.45
CA GLU A 3 -4.95 -43.39 -33.53
C GLU A 3 -5.65 -42.66 -32.35
N ALA A 4 -4.97 -42.36 -31.23
CA ALA A 4 -5.50 -41.51 -30.16
C ALA A 4 -4.96 -40.07 -30.24
N LYS A 5 -5.83 -39.09 -30.46
CA LYS A 5 -5.44 -37.67 -30.63
C LYS A 5 -5.54 -36.91 -29.29
N PRO A 6 -4.44 -36.34 -28.75
CA PRO A 6 -4.44 -35.72 -27.43
C PRO A 6 -5.07 -34.31 -27.44
N GLN A 7 -5.84 -33.99 -26.40
CA GLN A 7 -6.45 -32.67 -26.22
C GLN A 7 -5.43 -31.65 -25.70
N THR A 8 -5.06 -30.68 -26.52
CA THR A 8 -4.25 -29.53 -26.10
C THR A 8 -5.07 -28.56 -25.25
N LYS A 9 -4.89 -28.62 -23.92
CA LYS A 9 -5.53 -27.71 -22.97
C LYS A 9 -5.14 -26.25 -23.24
N ARG A 10 -6.09 -25.43 -23.70
CA ARG A 10 -5.91 -23.98 -23.94
C ARG A 10 -5.58 -23.27 -22.62
N LYS A 11 -4.33 -22.80 -22.48
CA LYS A 11 -3.83 -22.10 -21.28
C LYS A 11 -4.42 -20.69 -21.23
N LYS A 12 -5.34 -20.42 -20.29
CA LYS A 12 -5.93 -19.08 -20.09
C LYS A 12 -4.84 -18.10 -19.58
N PRO A 13 -4.62 -16.91 -20.19
CA PRO A 13 -3.53 -16.01 -19.78
C PRO A 13 -3.76 -15.26 -18.45
N GLY A 14 -5.02 -15.09 -18.04
CA GLY A 14 -5.39 -14.08 -17.02
C GLY A 14 -4.91 -14.30 -15.58
N SER A 15 -4.39 -15.48 -15.23
CA SER A 15 -4.10 -15.81 -13.82
C SER A 15 -2.75 -15.29 -13.30
N LYS A 16 -1.79 -14.95 -14.17
CA LYS A 16 -0.48 -14.41 -13.74
C LYS A 16 -0.51 -12.90 -13.49
N ALA A 17 -1.20 -12.14 -14.35
CA ALA A 17 -1.26 -10.68 -14.24
C ALA A 17 -1.93 -10.22 -12.93
N LYS A 18 -3.01 -10.89 -12.51
CA LYS A 18 -3.70 -10.56 -11.25
C LYS A 18 -2.85 -10.86 -10.00
N ALA A 19 -2.04 -11.92 -10.03
CA ALA A 19 -1.16 -12.27 -8.92
C ALA A 19 0.01 -11.27 -8.76
N ALA A 20 0.58 -10.79 -9.88
CA ALA A 20 1.64 -9.78 -9.86
C ALA A 20 1.17 -8.44 -9.28
N ALA A 21 0.02 -7.93 -9.75
CA ALA A 21 -0.57 -6.69 -9.27
C ALA A 21 -0.96 -6.75 -7.77
N SER A 22 -1.39 -7.92 -7.28
CA SER A 22 -1.58 -8.14 -5.84
C SER A 22 -0.25 -8.07 -5.08
N SER A 23 0.79 -8.79 -5.52
CA SER A 23 2.09 -8.77 -4.83
C SER A 23 2.75 -7.40 -4.81
N GLU A 24 2.66 -6.61 -5.88
CA GLU A 24 3.17 -5.22 -5.88
C GLU A 24 2.39 -4.33 -4.91
N THR A 25 1.06 -4.55 -4.78
CA THR A 25 0.23 -3.81 -3.82
C THR A 25 0.60 -4.14 -2.37
N GLU A 26 0.78 -5.42 -2.06
CA GLU A 26 1.19 -5.90 -0.73
C GLU A 26 2.63 -5.47 -0.37
N GLN A 27 3.50 -5.31 -1.37
CA GLN A 27 4.90 -4.90 -1.19
C GLN A 27 5.00 -3.47 -0.66
N TRP A 28 4.40 -2.48 -1.35
CA TRP A 28 4.50 -1.08 -0.92
C TRP A 28 3.72 -0.79 0.36
N GLN A 29 2.67 -1.57 0.67
CA GLN A 29 1.96 -1.46 1.95
C GLN A 29 2.86 -1.83 3.13
N LYS A 30 3.62 -2.93 3.04
CA LYS A 30 4.60 -3.34 4.07
C LYS A 30 5.76 -2.36 4.20
N GLU A 31 6.18 -1.74 3.10
CA GLU A 31 7.19 -0.67 3.13
C GLU A 31 6.70 0.53 3.93
N ILE A 32 5.40 0.88 3.84
CA ILE A 32 4.78 1.94 4.65
C ILE A 32 4.66 1.56 6.13
N GLU A 33 4.29 0.32 6.45
CA GLU A 33 4.22 -0.17 7.84
C GLU A 33 5.55 0.01 8.60
N GLY A 34 6.68 -0.10 7.91
CA GLY A 34 8.03 0.08 8.48
C GLY A 34 8.47 1.53 8.71
N LEU A 35 7.77 2.53 8.16
CA LEU A 35 8.19 3.94 8.26
C LEU A 35 8.00 4.51 9.66
N SER A 36 8.89 5.44 10.07
CA SER A 36 8.63 6.34 11.19
C SER A 36 7.56 7.38 10.85
N TYR A 37 7.04 8.08 11.87
CA TYR A 37 6.08 9.17 11.66
C TYR A 37 6.60 10.25 10.70
N GLN A 38 7.86 10.66 10.83
CA GLN A 38 8.44 11.73 10.00
C GLN A 38 8.59 11.30 8.54
N GLU A 39 8.96 10.04 8.29
CA GLU A 39 9.07 9.50 6.94
C GLU A 39 7.70 9.32 6.30
N ALA A 40 6.72 8.78 7.03
CA ALA A 40 5.34 8.64 6.57
C ALA A 40 4.69 10.01 6.28
N ASN A 41 4.89 11.00 7.15
CA ASN A 41 4.37 12.36 6.96
C ASN A 41 5.03 13.06 5.75
N THR A 42 6.35 12.99 5.62
CA THR A 42 7.07 13.55 4.45
C THR A 42 6.57 12.91 3.15
N ALA A 43 6.39 11.58 3.14
CA ALA A 43 5.89 10.86 1.97
C ALA A 43 4.41 11.19 1.67
N LEU A 44 3.59 11.42 2.69
CA LEU A 44 2.22 11.93 2.55
C LEU A 44 2.21 13.31 1.90
N GLU A 45 2.97 14.27 2.43
CA GLU A 45 3.07 15.64 1.90
C GLU A 45 3.50 15.65 0.42
N LEU A 46 4.52 14.87 0.06
CA LEU A 46 4.96 14.70 -1.33
C LEU A 46 3.89 14.06 -2.22
N THR A 47 3.06 13.17 -1.68
CA THR A 47 1.96 12.52 -2.41
C THR A 47 0.78 13.49 -2.60
N LEU A 48 0.46 14.30 -1.58
CA LEU A 48 -0.55 15.35 -1.65
C LEU A 48 -0.15 16.46 -2.63
N ALA A 49 1.12 16.89 -2.63
CA ALA A 49 1.62 17.86 -3.60
C ALA A 49 1.48 17.36 -5.05
N LYS A 50 1.69 16.06 -5.30
CA LYS A 50 1.43 15.44 -6.61
C LYS A 50 -0.05 15.40 -6.94
N LEU A 51 -0.91 15.01 -6.01
CA LEU A 51 -2.38 15.01 -6.16
C LEU A 51 -2.96 16.40 -6.46
N GLN A 52 -2.29 17.46 -6.00
CA GLN A 52 -2.66 18.86 -6.24
C GLN A 52 -2.03 19.46 -7.51
N SER A 53 -1.22 18.69 -8.25
CA SER A 53 -0.61 19.15 -9.50
C SER A 53 -1.66 19.34 -10.60
N ALA A 54 -1.56 20.45 -11.34
CA ALA A 54 -2.40 20.72 -12.50
C ALA A 54 -2.05 19.83 -13.72
N GLU A 55 -0.93 19.12 -13.68
CA GLU A 55 -0.44 18.23 -14.74
C GLU A 55 -0.69 16.73 -14.44
N LEU A 56 -1.56 16.42 -13.47
CA LEU A 56 -1.78 15.04 -13.04
C LEU A 56 -2.75 14.27 -13.95
N GLU A 57 -2.28 13.13 -14.46
CA GLU A 57 -3.09 12.20 -15.25
C GLU A 57 -4.13 11.46 -14.37
N VAL A 58 -5.35 11.31 -14.89
CA VAL A 58 -6.50 10.75 -14.14
C VAL A 58 -6.25 9.28 -13.73
N GLU A 59 -5.48 8.54 -14.52
CA GLU A 59 -5.12 7.14 -14.22
C GLU A 59 -4.16 7.06 -13.00
N GLU A 60 -3.32 8.07 -12.80
CA GLU A 60 -2.39 8.13 -11.66
C GLU A 60 -3.07 8.57 -10.36
N MET A 61 -4.13 9.40 -10.43
CA MET A 61 -4.87 9.89 -9.25
C MET A 61 -5.29 8.76 -8.31
N ALA A 62 -5.87 7.69 -8.84
CA ALA A 62 -6.38 6.58 -8.02
C ALA A 62 -5.28 5.75 -7.35
N GLY A 63 -4.05 5.81 -7.86
CA GLY A 63 -2.86 5.20 -7.25
C GLY A 63 -2.25 6.09 -6.17
N LEU A 64 -2.09 7.38 -6.47
CA LEU A 64 -1.59 8.37 -5.50
C LEU A 64 -2.54 8.53 -4.30
N TYR A 65 -3.85 8.56 -4.53
CA TYR A 65 -4.85 8.66 -3.46
C TYR A 65 -4.76 7.47 -2.48
N ARG A 66 -4.70 6.23 -2.99
CA ARG A 66 -4.52 5.03 -2.15
C ARG A 66 -3.19 5.03 -1.37
N ARG A 67 -2.12 5.60 -1.93
CA ARG A 67 -0.86 5.79 -1.20
C ARG A 67 -0.98 6.85 -0.11
N ALA A 68 -1.64 7.98 -0.39
CA ALA A 68 -1.91 9.02 0.61
C ALA A 68 -2.73 8.48 1.79
N GLU A 69 -3.80 7.72 1.54
CA GLU A 69 -4.58 7.06 2.61
C GLU A 69 -3.71 6.15 3.47
N ALA A 70 -2.83 5.35 2.87
CA ALA A 70 -1.94 4.45 3.61
C ALA A 70 -0.87 5.19 4.43
N TYR A 71 -0.25 6.25 3.89
CA TYR A 71 0.68 7.08 4.66
C TYR A 71 -0.02 7.77 5.84
N ALA A 72 -1.23 8.29 5.63
CA ALA A 72 -2.04 8.90 6.70
C ALA A 72 -2.42 7.87 7.79
N ALA A 73 -2.83 6.67 7.40
CA ALA A 73 -3.10 5.57 8.32
C ALA A 73 -1.85 5.19 9.13
N ARG A 74 -0.66 5.15 8.52
CA ARG A 74 0.59 4.91 9.24
C ARG A 74 0.90 6.01 10.24
N CYS A 75 0.73 7.29 9.86
CA CYS A 75 0.90 8.41 10.78
C CYS A 75 -0.02 8.28 12.00
N GLN A 76 -1.29 7.92 11.80
CA GLN A 76 -2.25 7.68 12.89
C GLN A 76 -1.78 6.55 13.82
N VAL A 77 -1.35 5.40 13.27
CA VAL A 77 -0.86 4.27 14.09
C VAL A 77 0.33 4.66 14.97
N VAL A 78 1.28 5.47 14.47
CA VAL A 78 2.40 5.93 15.30
C VAL A 78 1.94 6.89 16.40
N LEU A 79 1.00 7.80 16.09
CA LEU A 79 0.44 8.72 17.09
C LEU A 79 -0.36 7.99 18.18
N GLU A 80 -1.12 6.95 17.82
CA GLU A 80 -1.85 6.10 18.77
C GLU A 80 -0.89 5.30 19.67
N GLN A 81 0.22 4.79 19.11
CA GLN A 81 1.28 4.12 19.88
C GLN A 81 1.91 5.07 20.91
N VAL A 82 2.33 6.26 20.49
CA VAL A 82 2.92 7.26 21.40
C VAL A 82 1.91 7.74 22.45
N ALA A 83 0.64 7.92 22.08
CA ALA A 83 -0.41 8.30 23.04
C ALA A 83 -0.61 7.21 24.12
N GLN A 84 -0.60 5.93 23.73
CA GLN A 84 -0.69 4.81 24.67
C GLN A 84 0.55 4.74 25.58
N GLU A 85 1.76 4.90 25.03
CA GLU A 85 3.01 4.92 25.81
C GLU A 85 2.99 6.02 26.88
N VAL A 86 2.53 7.23 26.54
CA VAL A 86 2.41 8.35 27.50
C VAL A 86 1.42 8.02 28.62
N VAL A 87 0.24 7.45 28.30
CA VAL A 87 -0.77 7.05 29.30
C VAL A 87 -0.22 5.97 30.24
N GLU A 88 0.54 5.00 29.72
CA GLU A 88 1.19 3.97 30.53
C GLU A 88 2.27 4.56 31.45
N TRP A 89 3.06 5.53 30.97
CA TRP A 89 4.07 6.20 31.79
C TRP A 89 3.46 7.07 32.90
N GLU A 90 2.37 7.78 32.62
CA GLU A 90 1.62 8.52 33.65
C GLU A 90 1.08 7.57 34.72
N GLY A 91 0.46 6.45 34.31
CA GLY A 91 -0.06 5.44 35.24
C GLY A 91 1.00 4.70 36.06
N LEU A 92 2.23 4.60 35.58
CA LEU A 92 3.39 4.07 36.32
C LEU A 92 4.05 5.11 37.26
N SER A 93 3.66 6.38 37.18
CA SER A 93 4.23 7.48 37.98
C SER A 93 3.47 7.78 39.28
N THR A 94 2.30 7.15 39.48
CA THR A 94 1.41 7.26 40.66
C THR A 94 1.40 6.01 41.51
#